data_AF-A0A174GF55-F1
#
_entry.id   AF-A0A174GF55-F1
#
_cell.length_a   1.000
_cell.length_b   1.000
_cell.length_c   1.000
_cell.angle_alpha   90.00
_cell.angle_beta   90.00
_cell.angle_gamma   90.00
#
_symmetry.space_group_name_H-M   'P 1'
#
loop_
_entity.id
_entity.type
_entity.pdbx_description
1 polymer ?
#
loop_
_entity_poly.entity_id
_entity_poly.type
_entity_poly.pdbx_seq_one_letter_code
_entity_poly.pdbx_strand_id
1 'polypeptide(L)'
;MEKRKTWGDKRYNTLNRFLREKFGEKVFKISLDGGFTCPNRDGKVAKGGCTFCSSKGSGDYAGQRTLSIGTQFDNVKEMMNKKWKEGKYIAYFQAYTNTYAPVEELRRKYEEAINKEGVVALAIGTRPDCINEEVLDLLEEMNKKVYTWVELGLQTIHDDTARSFNRGYDLEVFDKAMEGLKSRGIDTVVHCIFGLPGESKEQMLETVDYVSRCGAQGIKLHLLHLMEGTRMVKDYEEGRLKFLTQEEYVDLICTAISRIPQNMVIHRLTGDAPRQLLIGPMWSLKKWEVLNAIDKALEDNDIYQGKNFEE
;
A
#
# COMPACT_ATOMS: atom_id res chain seq x y z
N MET A 1 9.96 -26.58 -11.83
CA MET A 1 9.43 -26.20 -10.51
C MET A 1 10.53 -25.50 -9.74
N GLU A 2 10.40 -24.19 -9.53
CA GLU A 2 11.31 -23.43 -8.68
C GLU A 2 11.29 -24.03 -7.25
N LYS A 3 12.45 -24.24 -6.62
CA LYS A 3 12.51 -24.76 -5.25
C LYS A 3 11.78 -23.80 -4.31
N ARG A 4 10.91 -24.33 -3.43
CA ARG A 4 10.26 -23.55 -2.37
C ARG A 4 11.31 -22.79 -1.54
N LYS A 5 11.20 -21.46 -1.52
CA LYS A 5 11.93 -20.59 -0.60
C LYS A 5 11.34 -20.73 0.80
N THR A 6 12.20 -20.64 1.81
CA THR A 6 11.81 -20.62 3.22
C THR A 6 11.91 -19.19 3.73
N TRP A 7 10.92 -18.70 4.49
CA TRP A 7 10.92 -17.35 5.09
C TRP A 7 10.98 -17.37 6.61
N GLY A 8 11.92 -18.17 7.13
CA GLY A 8 12.03 -18.42 8.56
C GLY A 8 10.80 -19.20 9.04
N ASP A 9 10.11 -18.64 10.01
CA ASP A 9 8.84 -19.14 10.55
C ASP A 9 7.63 -18.83 9.64
N LYS A 10 7.78 -17.95 8.64
CA LYS A 10 6.69 -17.55 7.75
C LYS A 10 6.61 -18.39 6.48
N ARG A 11 5.38 -18.56 5.99
CA ARG A 11 5.03 -19.23 4.73
C ARG A 11 5.06 -18.29 3.51
N TYR A 12 5.45 -17.03 3.70
CA TYR A 12 5.48 -15.99 2.67
C TYR A 12 6.54 -14.91 2.99
N ASN A 13 6.92 -14.13 1.98
CA ASN A 13 7.94 -13.10 2.02
C ASN A 13 7.45 -11.81 2.67
N THR A 14 7.74 -11.64 3.96
CA THR A 14 7.34 -10.42 4.68
C THR A 14 8.29 -9.25 4.40
N LEU A 15 7.75 -8.04 4.36
CA LEU A 15 8.55 -6.81 4.31
C LEU A 15 9.57 -6.72 5.46
N ASN A 16 9.20 -7.14 6.67
CA ASN A 16 10.12 -7.11 7.82
C ASN A 16 11.35 -8.01 7.58
N ARG A 17 11.17 -9.19 7.01
CA ARG A 17 12.29 -10.08 6.64
C ARG A 17 13.15 -9.41 5.56
N PHE A 18 12.53 -8.99 4.47
CA PHE A 18 13.21 -8.35 3.35
C PHE A 18 14.08 -7.16 3.80
N LEU A 19 13.54 -6.26 4.63
CA LEU A 19 14.28 -5.10 5.12
C LEU A 19 15.43 -5.48 6.05
N ARG A 20 15.27 -6.52 6.88
CA ARG A 20 16.36 -7.01 7.74
C ARG A 20 17.50 -7.61 6.94
N GLU A 21 17.18 -8.38 5.89
CA GLU A 21 18.19 -8.93 4.97
C GLU A 21 18.91 -7.83 4.21
N LYS A 22 18.18 -6.79 3.77
CA LYS A 22 18.75 -5.69 3.00
C LYS A 22 19.61 -4.73 3.83
N PHE A 23 19.20 -4.41 5.06
CA PHE A 23 19.82 -3.34 5.86
C PHE A 23 20.56 -3.83 7.11
N GLY A 24 20.52 -5.14 7.40
CA GLY A 24 21.20 -5.78 8.54
C GLY A 24 20.52 -5.60 9.89
N GLU A 25 19.47 -4.79 9.98
CA GLU A 25 18.81 -4.44 11.24
C GLU A 25 17.31 -4.16 11.05
N LYS A 26 16.62 -3.82 12.14
CA LYS A 26 15.21 -3.46 12.08
C LYS A 26 15.06 -2.11 11.37
N VAL A 27 14.09 -2.02 10.46
CA VAL A 27 13.74 -0.76 9.78
C VAL A 27 12.28 -0.42 10.04
N PHE A 28 12.00 0.85 10.36
CA PHE A 28 10.66 1.35 10.67
C PHE A 28 10.18 2.35 9.63
N LYS A 29 8.89 2.31 9.31
CA LYS A 29 8.25 3.37 8.52
C LYS A 29 7.93 4.56 9.42
N ILE A 30 8.38 5.74 9.02
CA ILE A 30 8.02 7.03 9.61
C ILE A 30 6.98 7.65 8.67
N SER A 31 5.70 7.60 9.06
CA SER A 31 4.59 8.08 8.23
C SER A 31 4.52 9.61 8.25
N LEU A 32 4.67 10.21 7.07
CA LEU A 32 4.74 11.66 6.85
C LEU A 32 3.54 12.12 6.01
N ASP A 33 3.03 13.32 6.33
CA ASP A 33 2.08 14.04 5.49
C ASP A 33 2.83 15.17 4.77
N GLY A 34 2.99 15.02 3.45
CA GLY A 34 3.64 16.00 2.59
C GLY A 34 2.89 17.33 2.49
N GLY A 35 1.66 17.42 2.99
CA GLY A 35 0.78 18.57 2.81
C GLY A 35 0.15 18.63 1.41
N PHE A 36 0.38 17.61 0.57
CA PHE A 36 -0.14 17.49 -0.78
C PHE A 36 -1.65 17.21 -0.79
N THR A 37 -2.21 17.20 -1.99
CA THR A 37 -3.62 16.83 -2.23
C THR A 37 -3.69 15.67 -3.22
N CYS A 38 -4.88 15.40 -3.75
CA CYS A 38 -5.14 14.40 -4.76
C CYS A 38 -5.92 15.04 -5.92
N PRO A 39 -5.54 14.80 -7.19
CA PRO A 39 -6.24 15.37 -8.35
C PRO A 39 -7.69 14.88 -8.47
N ASN A 40 -8.00 13.76 -7.84
CA ASN A 40 -9.34 13.19 -7.78
C ASN A 40 -10.24 13.89 -6.74
N ARG A 41 -9.66 14.75 -5.90
CA ARG A 41 -10.35 15.53 -4.87
C ARG A 41 -10.50 16.99 -5.27
N ASP A 42 -9.47 17.58 -5.85
CA ASP A 42 -9.38 19.02 -6.14
C ASP A 42 -10.09 19.47 -7.43
N GLY A 43 -10.54 18.52 -8.25
CA GLY A 43 -11.24 18.79 -9.51
C GLY A 43 -10.40 18.67 -10.77
N LYS A 44 -9.09 18.38 -10.69
CA LYS A 44 -8.24 18.22 -11.89
C LYS A 44 -8.59 16.95 -12.68
N VAL A 45 -8.85 15.84 -11.99
CA VAL A 45 -9.22 14.55 -12.58
C VAL A 45 -10.68 14.22 -12.29
N ALA A 46 -11.10 14.34 -11.04
CA ALA A 46 -12.49 14.25 -10.63
C ALA A 46 -12.72 15.07 -9.35
N LYS A 47 -13.93 14.98 -8.78
CA LYS A 47 -14.30 15.68 -7.54
C LYS A 47 -14.69 14.70 -6.44
N GLY A 48 -14.30 15.02 -5.21
CA GLY A 48 -14.72 14.30 -3.99
C GLY A 48 -13.86 13.09 -3.60
N GLY A 49 -12.88 12.69 -4.41
CA GLY A 49 -11.98 11.56 -4.15
C GLY A 49 -12.62 10.19 -4.38
N CYS A 50 -11.83 9.13 -4.16
CA CYS A 50 -12.33 7.76 -4.21
C CYS A 50 -13.37 7.57 -3.09
N THR A 51 -14.48 6.89 -3.36
CA THR A 51 -15.63 6.87 -2.45
C THR A 51 -15.34 6.22 -1.10
N PHE A 52 -14.37 5.30 -1.02
CA PHE A 52 -13.90 4.67 0.21
C PHE A 52 -12.87 5.49 1.01
N CYS A 53 -12.31 6.54 0.42
CA CYS A 53 -11.13 7.21 0.98
C CYS A 53 -11.53 8.29 1.99
N SER A 54 -10.97 8.21 3.21
CA SER A 54 -11.19 9.20 4.29
C SER A 54 -10.85 10.62 3.83
N SER A 55 -11.36 11.62 4.56
CA SER A 55 -11.01 13.03 4.33
C SER A 55 -9.51 13.30 4.38
N LYS A 56 -8.73 12.42 5.05
CA LYS A 56 -7.27 12.47 5.16
C LYS A 56 -6.51 11.73 4.05
N GLY A 57 -7.18 11.28 2.99
CA GLY A 57 -6.49 10.69 1.84
C GLY A 57 -5.72 9.41 2.18
N SER A 58 -6.27 8.56 3.07
CA SER A 58 -5.58 7.38 3.63
C SER A 58 -4.36 7.70 4.52
N GLY A 59 -4.21 8.96 4.94
CA GLY A 59 -3.21 9.45 5.89
C GLY A 59 -3.71 9.51 7.34
N ASP A 60 -4.64 8.64 7.75
CA ASP A 60 -5.29 8.72 9.07
C ASP A 60 -4.33 8.59 10.26
N TYR A 61 -3.13 8.02 10.02
CA TYR A 61 -2.02 7.90 10.97
C TYR A 61 -0.75 8.65 10.53
N ALA A 62 -0.84 9.54 9.53
CA ALA A 62 0.29 10.35 9.10
C ALA A 62 0.56 11.50 10.08
N GLY A 63 1.75 12.11 9.97
CA GLY A 63 2.11 13.30 10.73
C GLY A 63 1.17 14.49 10.49
N GLN A 64 1.27 15.52 11.32
CA GLN A 64 0.42 16.70 11.19
C GLN A 64 0.87 17.55 9.99
N ARG A 65 -0.01 17.70 8.99
CA ARG A 65 0.26 18.41 7.74
C ARG A 65 0.74 19.86 7.86
N THR A 66 0.51 20.50 9.00
CA THR A 66 0.90 21.89 9.29
C THR A 66 2.35 22.00 9.76
N LEU A 67 2.97 20.89 10.14
CA LEU A 67 4.35 20.84 10.60
C LEU A 67 5.30 20.57 9.42
N SER A 68 6.56 21.01 9.54
CA SER A 68 7.62 20.65 8.60
C SER A 68 7.83 19.13 8.57
N ILE A 69 8.39 18.62 7.48
CA ILE A 69 8.67 17.19 7.35
C ILE A 69 9.64 16.74 8.43
N GLY A 70 10.63 17.58 8.74
CA GLY A 70 11.60 17.30 9.78
C GLY A 70 10.97 17.17 11.17
N THR A 71 10.06 18.07 11.53
CA THR A 71 9.35 18.01 12.82
C THR A 71 8.39 16.82 12.87
N GLN A 72 7.67 16.53 11.78
CA GLN A 72 6.82 15.33 11.70
C GLN A 72 7.65 14.05 11.90
N PHE A 73 8.82 13.98 11.27
CA PHE A 73 9.73 12.86 11.38
C PHE A 73 10.18 12.64 12.82
N ASP A 74 10.66 13.69 13.50
CA ASP A 74 11.17 13.61 14.87
C ASP A 74 10.08 13.17 15.85
N ASN A 75 8.86 13.71 15.72
CA ASN A 75 7.72 13.34 16.55
C ASN A 75 7.33 11.86 16.38
N VAL A 76 7.27 11.36 15.14
CA VAL A 76 6.91 9.97 14.86
C VAL A 76 8.04 9.03 15.28
N LYS A 77 9.31 9.42 15.08
CA LYS A 77 10.50 8.68 15.56
C LYS A 77 10.46 8.51 17.07
N GLU A 78 10.17 9.57 17.83
CA GLU A 78 10.08 9.51 19.28
C GLU A 78 9.01 8.50 19.74
N MET A 79 7.84 8.49 19.09
CA MET A 79 6.79 7.49 19.38
C MET A 79 7.25 6.06 19.07
N MET A 80 7.93 5.84 17.95
CA MET A 80 8.45 4.51 17.58
C MET A 80 9.54 4.03 18.54
N ASN A 81 10.38 4.94 19.03
CA ASN A 81 11.45 4.64 19.98
C ASN A 81 10.94 4.10 21.33
N LYS A 82 9.68 4.38 21.69
CA LYS A 82 9.04 3.77 22.88
C LYS A 82 8.85 2.25 22.72
N LYS A 83 8.71 1.77 21.48
CA LYS A 83 8.53 0.34 21.16
C LYS A 83 9.85 -0.34 20.79
N TRP A 84 10.73 0.36 20.09
CA TRP A 84 11.99 -0.19 19.60
C TRP A 84 13.12 0.83 19.76
N LYS A 85 14.13 0.50 20.57
CA LYS A 85 15.20 1.46 20.92
C LYS A 85 16.19 1.72 19.79
N GLU A 86 16.33 0.78 18.86
CA GLU A 86 17.34 0.79 17.81
C GLU A 86 16.72 0.38 16.47
N GLY A 87 17.27 0.93 15.39
CA GLY A 87 16.93 0.59 14.01
C GLY A 87 17.03 1.79 13.07
N LYS A 88 16.86 1.50 11.79
CA LYS A 88 16.84 2.48 10.69
C LYS A 88 15.43 2.92 10.35
N TYR A 89 15.32 3.94 9.50
CA TYR A 89 14.06 4.57 9.15
C TYR A 89 13.80 4.56 7.65
N ILE A 90 12.53 4.43 7.29
CA ILE A 90 11.98 4.69 5.97
C ILE A 90 11.15 5.96 6.09
N ALA A 91 11.53 7.01 5.37
CA ALA A 91 10.65 8.16 5.18
C ALA A 91 9.47 7.72 4.31
N TYR A 92 8.26 7.72 4.86
CA TYR A 92 7.09 7.17 4.18
C TYR A 92 6.00 8.22 3.98
N PHE A 93 5.92 8.73 2.76
CA PHE A 93 4.89 9.66 2.31
C PHE A 93 3.64 8.87 1.92
N GLN A 94 2.65 8.81 2.82
CA GLN A 94 1.47 7.95 2.64
C GLN A 94 0.21 8.73 2.24
N ALA A 95 0.03 9.94 2.79
CA ALA A 95 -1.23 10.67 2.68
C ALA A 95 -1.42 11.23 1.27
N TYR A 96 -2.61 11.06 0.69
CA TYR A 96 -2.98 11.58 -0.64
C TYR A 96 -2.08 11.08 -1.78
N THR A 97 -1.72 11.97 -2.71
CA THR A 97 -0.96 11.68 -3.92
C THR A 97 0.39 12.38 -3.82
N ASN A 98 1.40 11.66 -3.36
CA ASN A 98 2.66 12.28 -2.95
C ASN A 98 3.58 12.67 -4.10
N THR A 99 3.15 12.51 -5.35
CA THR A 99 3.81 13.07 -6.55
C THR A 99 2.99 14.18 -7.21
N TYR A 100 1.94 14.66 -6.55
CA TYR A 100 1.06 15.70 -7.07
C TYR A 100 1.38 17.08 -6.50
N ALA A 101 2.49 17.65 -6.97
CA ALA A 101 2.93 19.02 -6.74
C ALA A 101 3.99 19.41 -7.80
N PRO A 102 4.38 20.69 -7.92
CA PRO A 102 5.57 21.06 -8.70
C PRO A 102 6.80 20.25 -8.25
N VAL A 103 7.63 19.79 -9.19
CA VAL A 103 8.74 18.87 -8.91
C VAL A 103 9.72 19.40 -7.86
N GLU A 104 9.96 20.71 -7.83
CA GLU A 104 10.83 21.35 -6.83
C GLU A 104 10.25 21.33 -5.41
N GLU A 105 8.92 21.39 -5.26
CA GLU A 105 8.25 21.21 -3.96
C GLU A 105 8.39 19.77 -3.48
N LEU A 106 8.24 18.80 -4.39
CA LEU A 106 8.44 17.37 -4.10
C LEU A 106 9.87 17.11 -3.65
N ARG A 107 10.85 17.59 -4.44
CA ARG A 107 12.29 17.51 -4.17
C ARG A 107 12.62 18.03 -2.78
N ARG A 108 12.22 19.27 -2.47
CA ARG A 108 12.48 19.90 -1.17
C ARG A 108 11.98 19.03 0.00
N LYS A 109 10.76 18.48 -0.10
CA LYS A 109 10.17 17.66 0.97
C LYS A 109 10.82 16.28 1.08
N TYR A 110 11.15 15.65 -0.04
CA TYR A 110 11.85 14.37 -0.04
C TYR A 110 13.26 14.51 0.53
N GLU A 111 14.00 15.55 0.12
CA GLU A 111 15.34 15.84 0.63
C GLU A 111 15.33 16.14 2.14
N GLU A 112 14.36 16.93 2.61
CA GLU A 112 14.17 17.18 4.04
C GLU A 112 13.99 15.88 4.84
N ALA A 113 13.28 14.90 4.27
CA ALA A 113 13.08 13.60 4.89
C ALA A 113 14.31 12.69 4.83
N ILE A 114 14.93 12.50 3.66
CA ILE A 114 16.04 11.53 3.50
C ILE A 114 17.32 12.00 4.18
N ASN A 115 17.49 13.30 4.40
CA ASN A 115 18.64 13.86 5.13
C ASN A 115 18.54 13.69 6.65
N LYS A 116 17.45 13.10 7.17
CA LYS A 116 17.35 12.76 8.59
C LYS A 116 18.24 11.57 8.94
N GLU A 117 18.88 11.66 10.10
CA GLU A 117 19.79 10.63 10.59
C GLU A 117 19.09 9.27 10.72
N GLY A 118 19.73 8.24 10.16
CA GLY A 118 19.24 6.85 10.18
C GLY A 118 18.22 6.52 9.09
N VAL A 119 17.85 7.46 8.21
CA VAL A 119 17.00 7.17 7.06
C VAL A 119 17.81 6.42 6.01
N VAL A 120 17.30 5.25 5.61
CA VAL A 120 17.94 4.38 4.60
C VAL A 120 17.05 4.10 3.40
N ALA A 121 15.80 4.55 3.47
CA ALA A 121 14.86 4.36 2.39
C ALA A 121 13.81 5.47 2.31
N LEU A 122 13.28 5.64 1.10
CA LEU A 122 12.17 6.52 0.79
C LEU A 122 11.03 5.70 0.18
N ALA A 123 9.83 5.84 0.73
CA ALA A 123 8.63 5.16 0.27
C ALA A 123 7.57 6.21 -0.08
N ILE A 124 7.09 6.21 -1.32
CA ILE A 124 6.18 7.25 -1.82
C ILE A 124 4.87 6.60 -2.28
N GLY A 125 3.81 6.78 -1.50
CA GLY A 125 2.45 6.41 -1.90
C GLY A 125 1.88 7.43 -2.86
N THR A 126 1.51 6.99 -4.06
CA THR A 126 0.96 7.91 -5.06
C THR A 126 -0.06 7.24 -6.00
N ARG A 127 -0.64 8.04 -6.88
CA ARG A 127 -1.49 7.58 -7.96
C ARG A 127 -0.68 7.42 -9.25
N PRO A 128 -1.01 6.43 -10.08
CA PRO A 128 -0.35 6.24 -11.37
C PRO A 128 -0.43 7.44 -12.31
N ASP A 129 -1.58 8.12 -12.35
CA ASP A 129 -1.85 9.30 -13.18
C ASP A 129 -1.07 10.57 -12.77
N CYS A 130 -0.20 10.49 -11.77
CA CYS A 130 0.66 11.57 -11.29
C CYS A 130 2.15 11.25 -11.41
N ILE A 131 2.51 10.34 -12.32
CA ILE A 131 3.91 9.99 -12.63
C ILE A 131 4.20 10.41 -14.07
N ASN A 132 4.72 11.61 -14.23
CA ASN A 132 5.22 12.13 -15.51
C ASN A 132 6.77 12.05 -15.55
N GLU A 133 7.38 12.45 -16.67
CA GLU A 133 8.84 12.39 -16.83
C GLU A 133 9.60 13.18 -15.75
N GLU A 134 9.16 14.38 -15.39
CA GLU A 134 9.83 15.18 -14.34
C GLU A 134 9.79 14.47 -12.97
N VAL A 135 8.68 13.80 -12.66
CA VAL A 135 8.55 12.98 -11.45
C VAL A 135 9.44 11.74 -11.55
N LEU A 136 9.50 11.07 -12.70
CA LEU A 136 10.40 9.91 -12.91
C LEU A 136 11.87 10.30 -12.72
N ASP A 137 12.30 11.44 -13.27
CA ASP A 137 13.64 11.99 -13.11
C ASP A 137 13.97 12.26 -11.63
N LEU A 138 13.03 12.88 -10.90
CA LEU A 138 13.18 13.11 -9.46
C LEU A 138 13.28 11.80 -8.68
N LEU A 139 12.42 10.83 -8.96
CA LEU A 139 12.42 9.54 -8.25
C LEU A 139 13.71 8.75 -8.52
N GLU A 140 14.22 8.78 -9.75
CA GLU A 140 15.50 8.18 -10.09
C GLU A 140 16.66 8.83 -9.32
N GLU A 141 16.65 10.16 -9.20
CA GLU A 141 17.63 10.88 -8.39
C GLU A 141 17.55 10.48 -6.91
N MET A 142 16.35 10.40 -6.34
CA MET A 142 16.17 9.95 -4.95
C MET A 142 16.67 8.51 -4.77
N ASN A 143 16.43 7.63 -5.75
CA ASN A 143 16.87 6.23 -5.71
C ASN A 143 18.41 6.08 -5.73
N LYS A 144 19.12 7.05 -6.30
CA LYS A 144 20.60 7.11 -6.25
C LYS A 144 21.11 7.53 -4.86
N LYS A 145 20.30 8.22 -4.05
CA LYS A 145 20.66 8.70 -2.70
C LYS A 145 20.32 7.69 -1.61
N VAL A 146 19.11 7.13 -1.65
CA VAL A 146 18.61 6.12 -0.71
C VAL A 146 17.74 5.11 -1.45
N TYR A 147 17.59 3.91 -0.89
CA TYR A 147 16.73 2.90 -1.50
C TYR A 147 15.29 3.42 -1.60
N THR A 148 14.79 3.58 -2.82
CA THR A 148 13.50 4.24 -3.06
C THR A 148 12.52 3.28 -3.71
N TRP A 149 11.28 3.26 -3.22
CA TRP A 149 10.19 2.59 -3.90
C TRP A 149 8.92 3.42 -3.95
N VAL A 150 8.11 3.18 -4.97
CA VAL A 150 6.81 3.82 -5.16
C VAL A 150 5.70 2.83 -4.82
N GLU A 151 4.75 3.26 -3.99
CA GLU A 151 3.55 2.49 -3.71
C GLU A 151 2.40 3.01 -4.59
N LEU A 152 2.08 2.28 -5.65
CA LEU A 152 1.01 2.62 -6.59
C LEU A 152 -0.32 2.06 -6.11
N GLY A 153 -1.28 2.96 -5.92
CA GLY A 153 -2.65 2.55 -5.68
C GLY A 153 -3.33 2.10 -6.97
N LEU A 154 -3.44 0.79 -7.23
CA LEU A 154 -4.20 0.15 -8.32
C LEU A 154 -5.64 -0.20 -7.90
N GLN A 155 -5.77 -0.72 -6.67
CA GLN A 155 -6.98 -1.20 -6.01
C GLN A 155 -7.58 -2.46 -6.64
N THR A 156 -7.89 -2.39 -7.93
CA THR A 156 -8.47 -3.47 -8.75
C THR A 156 -8.09 -3.27 -10.21
N ILE A 157 -7.99 -4.35 -10.98
CA ILE A 157 -7.84 -4.26 -12.44
C ILE A 157 -9.17 -4.04 -13.16
N HIS A 158 -10.29 -4.22 -12.46
CA HIS A 158 -11.62 -4.14 -13.04
C HIS A 158 -12.05 -2.69 -13.17
N ASP A 159 -11.99 -2.14 -14.39
CA ASP A 159 -12.29 -0.73 -14.62
C ASP A 159 -13.74 -0.35 -14.28
N ASP A 160 -14.70 -1.27 -14.40
CA ASP A 160 -16.08 -1.02 -13.96
C ASP A 160 -16.17 -0.81 -12.45
N THR A 161 -15.49 -1.64 -11.66
CA THR A 161 -15.36 -1.44 -10.22
C THR A 161 -14.62 -0.14 -9.93
N ALA A 162 -13.52 0.14 -10.64
CA ALA A 162 -12.74 1.35 -10.46
C ALA A 162 -13.55 2.63 -10.71
N ARG A 163 -14.40 2.63 -11.74
CA ARG A 163 -15.32 3.73 -12.04
C ARG A 163 -16.37 3.88 -10.93
N SER A 164 -16.90 2.79 -10.39
CA SER A 164 -17.94 2.84 -9.35
C SER A 164 -17.47 3.57 -8.08
N PHE A 165 -16.21 3.38 -7.66
CA PHE A 165 -15.64 4.10 -6.52
C PHE A 165 -14.94 5.41 -6.90
N ASN A 166 -15.09 5.90 -8.14
CA ASN A 166 -14.50 7.15 -8.61
C ASN A 166 -12.96 7.14 -8.53
N ARG A 167 -12.27 6.12 -9.08
CA ARG A 167 -10.80 6.07 -9.12
C ARG A 167 -10.20 7.22 -9.92
N GLY A 168 -10.79 7.55 -11.07
CA GLY A 168 -10.40 8.66 -11.93
C GLY A 168 -9.30 8.35 -12.95
N TYR A 169 -8.98 7.07 -13.21
CA TYR A 169 -8.14 6.65 -14.33
C TYR A 169 -8.43 5.18 -14.69
N ASP A 170 -8.18 4.80 -15.94
CA ASP A 170 -8.30 3.43 -16.46
C ASP A 170 -7.00 2.63 -16.28
N LEU A 171 -7.09 1.30 -16.34
CA LEU A 171 -5.95 0.39 -16.10
C LEU A 171 -4.70 0.72 -16.93
N GLU A 172 -4.85 1.16 -18.18
CA GLU A 172 -3.72 1.52 -19.06
C GLU A 172 -2.81 2.61 -18.46
N VAL A 173 -3.38 3.53 -17.66
CA VAL A 173 -2.60 4.57 -16.97
C VAL A 173 -1.70 3.96 -15.89
N PHE A 174 -2.17 2.91 -15.22
CA PHE A 174 -1.36 2.14 -14.28
C PHE A 174 -0.21 1.44 -14.99
N ASP A 175 -0.44 0.87 -16.16
CA ASP A 175 0.59 0.14 -16.92
C ASP A 175 1.71 1.05 -17.40
N LYS A 176 1.37 2.25 -17.89
CA LYS A 176 2.36 3.27 -18.26
C LYS A 176 3.21 3.71 -17.08
N ALA A 177 2.61 3.90 -15.92
CA ALA A 177 3.35 4.25 -14.70
C ALA A 177 4.28 3.12 -14.24
N MET A 178 3.82 1.86 -14.30
CA MET A 178 4.63 0.68 -14.01
C MET A 178 5.83 0.57 -14.96
N GLU A 179 5.62 0.76 -16.26
CA GLU A 179 6.68 0.73 -17.27
C GLU A 179 7.71 1.84 -17.04
N GLY A 180 7.25 3.08 -16.80
CA GLY A 180 8.11 4.22 -16.48
C GLY A 180 9.01 3.94 -15.28
N LEU A 181 8.44 3.50 -14.16
CA LEU A 181 9.20 3.18 -12.94
C LEU A 181 10.19 2.02 -13.16
N LYS A 182 9.75 0.95 -13.83
CA LYS A 182 10.58 -0.20 -14.15
C LYS A 182 11.77 0.17 -15.04
N SER A 183 11.56 1.01 -16.05
CA SER A 183 12.63 1.45 -16.96
C SER A 183 13.75 2.23 -16.26
N ARG A 184 13.44 2.88 -15.13
CA ARG A 184 14.39 3.63 -14.27
C ARG A 184 14.94 2.79 -13.11
N GLY A 185 14.61 1.49 -13.04
CA GLY A 185 15.04 0.61 -11.95
C GLY A 185 14.50 1.01 -10.57
N ILE A 186 13.30 1.61 -10.53
CA ILE A 186 12.64 2.00 -9.29
C ILE A 186 11.68 0.88 -8.86
N ASP A 187 11.89 0.36 -7.66
CA ASP A 187 11.06 -0.71 -7.13
C ASP A 187 9.62 -0.20 -6.91
N THR A 188 8.65 -1.04 -7.25
CA THR A 188 7.23 -0.68 -7.15
C THR A 188 6.46 -1.67 -6.28
N VAL A 189 5.56 -1.12 -5.47
CA VAL A 189 4.64 -1.86 -4.61
C VAL A 189 3.22 -1.55 -5.03
N VAL A 190 2.44 -2.57 -5.37
CA VAL A 190 1.07 -2.35 -5.82
C VAL A 190 0.08 -2.56 -4.68
N HIS A 191 -0.80 -1.59 -4.46
CA HIS A 191 -1.83 -1.66 -3.43
C HIS A 191 -3.17 -2.10 -4.02
N CYS A 192 -3.67 -3.23 -3.53
CA CYS A 192 -4.95 -3.84 -3.91
C CYS A 192 -5.93 -3.80 -2.73
N ILE A 193 -7.22 -3.65 -3.03
CA ILE A 193 -8.29 -3.65 -2.03
C ILE A 193 -9.22 -4.83 -2.26
N PHE A 194 -9.48 -5.61 -1.22
CA PHE A 194 -10.44 -6.72 -1.26
C PHE A 194 -11.77 -6.34 -0.61
N GLY A 195 -12.87 -6.83 -1.17
CA GLY A 195 -14.23 -6.54 -0.72
C GLY A 195 -14.81 -5.26 -1.32
N LEU A 196 -14.30 -4.80 -2.46
CA LEU A 196 -14.90 -3.69 -3.21
C LEU A 196 -16.33 -4.04 -3.67
N PRO A 197 -17.26 -3.07 -3.70
CA PRO A 197 -18.64 -3.34 -4.12
C PRO A 197 -18.70 -3.98 -5.51
N GLY A 198 -19.40 -5.11 -5.62
CA GLY A 198 -19.65 -5.79 -6.88
C GLY A 198 -18.57 -6.79 -7.33
N GLU A 199 -17.45 -6.94 -6.61
CA GLU A 199 -16.41 -7.91 -6.98
C GLU A 199 -16.63 -9.30 -6.37
N SER A 200 -16.44 -10.33 -7.18
CA SER A 200 -16.37 -11.72 -6.73
C SER A 200 -14.99 -12.08 -6.17
N LYS A 201 -14.90 -13.25 -5.51
CA LYS A 201 -13.62 -13.84 -5.10
C LYS A 201 -12.66 -13.99 -6.28
N GLU A 202 -13.17 -14.47 -7.40
CA GLU A 202 -12.38 -14.68 -8.62
C GLU A 202 -11.85 -13.36 -9.17
N GLN A 203 -12.65 -12.30 -9.22
CA GLN A 203 -12.22 -10.97 -9.68
C GLN A 203 -11.12 -10.36 -8.79
N MET A 204 -11.22 -10.56 -7.47
CA MET A 204 -10.18 -10.14 -6.54
C MET A 204 -8.87 -10.92 -6.75
N LEU A 205 -8.96 -12.22 -7.06
CA LEU A 205 -7.80 -13.04 -7.37
C LEU A 205 -7.19 -12.73 -8.74
N GLU A 206 -8.00 -12.39 -9.74
CA GLU A 206 -7.52 -11.90 -11.04
C GLU A 206 -6.68 -10.63 -10.89
N THR A 207 -7.06 -9.74 -9.98
CA THR A 207 -6.24 -8.56 -9.62
C THR A 207 -4.87 -8.99 -9.05
N VAL A 208 -4.83 -10.00 -8.18
CA VAL A 208 -3.56 -10.53 -7.64
C VAL A 208 -2.71 -11.16 -8.74
N ASP A 209 -3.34 -11.94 -9.62
CA ASP A 209 -2.70 -12.60 -10.75
C ASP A 209 -2.09 -11.58 -11.72
N TYR A 210 -2.78 -10.47 -11.95
CA TYR A 210 -2.28 -9.35 -12.74
C TYR A 210 -1.04 -8.72 -12.11
N VAL A 211 -1.14 -8.34 -10.83
CA VAL A 211 -0.03 -7.70 -10.10
C VAL A 211 1.19 -8.62 -10.03
N SER A 212 0.97 -9.92 -9.91
CA SER A 212 2.01 -10.95 -9.90
C SER A 212 2.82 -10.99 -11.21
N ARG A 213 2.28 -10.47 -12.31
CA ARG A 213 2.90 -10.49 -13.65
C ARG A 213 3.29 -9.10 -14.17
N CYS A 214 2.80 -8.01 -13.57
CA CYS A 214 3.06 -6.65 -14.03
C CYS A 214 4.49 -6.15 -13.72
N GLY A 215 5.33 -6.96 -13.07
CA GLY A 215 6.72 -6.63 -12.77
C GLY A 215 6.93 -5.84 -11.49
N ALA A 216 5.94 -5.78 -10.61
CA ALA A 216 6.08 -5.18 -9.28
C ALA A 216 7.01 -6.00 -8.36
N GLN A 217 7.70 -5.32 -7.45
CA GLN A 217 8.59 -5.94 -6.46
C GLN A 217 7.87 -6.21 -5.15
N GLY A 218 6.73 -5.56 -4.91
CA GLY A 218 5.90 -5.83 -3.76
C GLY A 218 4.40 -5.69 -3.99
N ILE A 219 3.63 -6.26 -3.08
CA ILE A 219 2.17 -6.16 -3.05
C ILE A 219 1.67 -5.82 -1.66
N LYS A 220 0.65 -4.97 -1.59
CA LYS A 220 -0.07 -4.61 -0.37
C LYS A 220 -1.53 -5.02 -0.54
N LEU A 221 -1.96 -6.02 0.22
CA LEU A 221 -3.36 -6.45 0.25
C LEU A 221 -4.06 -5.80 1.44
N HIS A 222 -5.17 -5.13 1.18
CA HIS A 222 -5.93 -4.41 2.20
C HIS A 222 -7.42 -4.77 2.08
N LEU A 223 -7.99 -5.35 3.13
CA LEU A 223 -9.44 -5.43 3.32
C LEU A 223 -10.12 -4.05 3.25
N LEU A 224 -11.18 -3.91 2.48
CA LEU A 224 -11.98 -2.70 2.47
C LEU A 224 -12.48 -2.38 3.89
N HIS A 225 -12.07 -1.22 4.39
CA HIS A 225 -12.61 -0.64 5.62
C HIS A 225 -13.59 0.47 5.23
N LEU A 226 -14.86 0.26 5.52
CA LEU A 226 -15.85 1.31 5.42
C LEU A 226 -15.71 2.24 6.62
N MET A 227 -15.37 3.50 6.35
CA MET A 227 -15.21 4.51 7.38
C MET A 227 -16.35 5.53 7.34
N GLU A 228 -16.72 6.04 8.50
CA GLU A 228 -17.65 7.14 8.67
C GLU A 228 -17.21 8.37 7.86
N GLY A 229 -18.18 9.07 7.27
CA GLY A 229 -17.93 10.25 6.44
C GLY A 229 -17.36 9.95 5.04
N THR A 230 -17.20 8.68 4.68
CA THR A 230 -16.86 8.30 3.29
C THR A 230 -18.13 8.23 2.43
N ARG A 231 -18.01 8.52 1.13
CA ARG A 231 -19.15 8.46 0.21
C ARG A 231 -19.69 7.04 0.05
N MET A 232 -18.83 6.04 0.24
CA MET A 232 -19.17 4.62 0.14
C MET A 232 -20.13 4.16 1.24
N VAL A 233 -20.37 4.96 2.29
CA VAL A 233 -21.40 4.66 3.30
C VAL A 233 -22.76 4.50 2.63
N LYS A 234 -23.06 5.30 1.60
CA LYS A 234 -24.30 5.19 0.84
C LYS A 234 -24.43 3.84 0.12
N ASP A 235 -23.33 3.30 -0.40
CA ASP A 235 -23.34 1.96 -1.03
C ASP A 235 -23.68 0.86 -0.03
N TYR A 236 -23.25 1.02 1.23
CA TYR A 236 -23.59 0.11 2.31
C TYR A 236 -25.06 0.24 2.76
N GLU A 237 -25.54 1.46 2.97
CA GLU A 237 -26.93 1.74 3.35
C GLU A 237 -27.94 1.25 2.31
N GLU A 238 -27.59 1.34 1.03
CA GLU A 238 -28.42 0.88 -0.09
C GLU A 238 -28.21 -0.61 -0.41
N GLY A 239 -27.45 -1.34 0.40
CA GLY A 239 -27.24 -2.79 0.30
C GLY A 239 -26.33 -3.25 -0.86
N ARG A 240 -25.66 -2.33 -1.55
CA ARG A 240 -24.71 -2.62 -2.64
C ARG A 240 -23.34 -3.09 -2.13
N LEU A 241 -22.91 -2.61 -0.98
CA LEU A 241 -21.68 -3.07 -0.32
C LEU A 241 -22.02 -4.13 0.73
N LYS A 242 -21.38 -5.29 0.62
CA LYS A 242 -21.42 -6.36 1.64
C LYS A 242 -20.01 -6.59 2.16
N PHE A 243 -19.86 -6.72 3.47
CA PHE A 243 -18.57 -7.02 4.05
C PHE A 243 -18.22 -8.49 3.92
N LEU A 244 -16.94 -8.76 3.65
CA LEU A 244 -16.37 -10.09 3.85
C LEU A 244 -16.43 -10.45 5.34
N THR A 245 -16.80 -11.70 5.61
CA THR A 245 -16.55 -12.32 6.91
C THR A 245 -15.04 -12.56 7.08
N GLN A 246 -14.62 -12.76 8.33
CA GLN A 246 -13.21 -13.07 8.61
C GLN A 246 -12.79 -14.37 7.92
N GLU A 247 -13.65 -15.38 7.88
CA GLU A 247 -13.38 -16.67 7.24
C GLU A 247 -13.17 -16.52 5.72
N GLU A 248 -14.08 -15.82 5.04
CA GLU A 248 -13.94 -15.51 3.60
C GLU A 248 -12.65 -14.73 3.32
N TYR A 249 -12.30 -13.77 4.18
CA TYR A 249 -11.07 -13.01 4.01
C TYR A 249 -9.80 -13.84 4.21
N VAL A 250 -9.77 -14.72 5.22
CA VAL A 250 -8.63 -15.60 5.48
C VAL A 250 -8.43 -16.54 4.29
N ASP A 251 -9.49 -17.19 3.81
CA ASP A 251 -9.45 -18.08 2.65
C ASP A 251 -8.99 -17.35 1.36
N LEU A 252 -9.52 -16.15 1.12
CA LEU A 252 -9.10 -15.29 0.01
C LEU A 252 -7.62 -14.93 0.10
N ILE A 253 -7.13 -14.53 1.27
CA ILE A 253 -5.72 -14.17 1.47
C ILE A 253 -4.79 -15.37 1.28
N CYS A 254 -5.15 -16.55 1.82
CA CYS A 254 -4.36 -17.77 1.61
C CYS A 254 -4.28 -18.12 0.12
N THR A 255 -5.40 -18.03 -0.60
CA THR A 255 -5.44 -18.26 -2.05
C THR A 255 -4.59 -17.23 -2.80
N ALA A 256 -4.71 -15.94 -2.47
CA ALA A 256 -3.91 -14.87 -3.05
C ALA A 256 -2.40 -15.09 -2.82
N ILE A 257 -1.99 -15.41 -1.60
CA ILE A 257 -0.58 -15.72 -1.27
C ILE A 257 -0.04 -16.83 -2.16
N SER A 258 -0.82 -17.91 -2.36
CA SER A 258 -0.39 -19.02 -3.20
C SER A 258 -0.11 -18.63 -4.66
N ARG A 259 -0.77 -17.58 -5.16
CA ARG A 259 -0.63 -17.05 -6.53
C ARG A 259 0.42 -15.94 -6.67
N ILE A 260 0.99 -15.45 -5.56
CA ILE A 260 2.04 -14.42 -5.59
C ILE A 260 3.41 -15.07 -5.82
N PRO A 261 4.26 -14.60 -6.76
CA PRO A 261 5.55 -15.22 -7.06
C PRO A 261 6.53 -15.09 -5.89
N GLN A 262 7.42 -16.07 -5.71
CA GLN A 262 8.27 -16.19 -4.52
C GLN A 262 9.28 -15.05 -4.31
N ASN A 263 9.57 -14.26 -5.35
CA ASN A 263 10.46 -13.10 -5.30
C ASN A 263 9.76 -11.80 -4.88
N MET A 264 8.43 -11.71 -4.97
CA MET A 264 7.68 -10.51 -4.59
C MET A 264 7.56 -10.39 -3.06
N VAL A 265 7.68 -9.17 -2.55
CA VAL A 265 7.55 -8.88 -1.12
C VAL A 265 6.09 -8.56 -0.76
N ILE A 266 5.53 -9.26 0.21
CA ILE A 266 4.20 -8.94 0.76
C ILE A 266 4.36 -7.86 1.84
N HIS A 267 3.95 -6.65 1.51
CA HIS A 267 4.04 -5.48 2.39
C HIS A 267 2.99 -5.50 3.49
N ARG A 268 1.82 -6.08 3.20
CA ARG A 268 0.67 -6.10 4.11
C ARG A 268 -0.35 -7.14 3.67
N LEU A 269 -1.01 -7.75 4.65
CA LEU A 269 -2.16 -8.63 4.46
C LEU A 269 -3.45 -8.11 5.12
N THR A 270 -3.38 -7.05 5.92
CA THR A 270 -4.55 -6.35 6.48
C THR A 270 -4.15 -4.95 6.94
N GLY A 271 -5.08 -4.00 6.89
CA GLY A 271 -4.86 -2.60 7.27
C GLY A 271 -5.24 -2.28 8.70
N ASP A 272 -4.94 -1.05 9.12
CA ASP A 272 -5.42 -0.47 10.36
C ASP A 272 -6.43 0.63 10.01
N ALA A 273 -7.53 0.72 10.75
CA ALA A 273 -8.50 1.81 10.64
C ALA A 273 -8.71 2.46 12.01
N PRO A 274 -8.91 3.78 12.09
CA PRO A 274 -9.27 4.43 13.34
C PRO A 274 -10.55 3.82 13.91
N ARG A 275 -10.45 3.21 15.11
CA ARG A 275 -11.56 2.46 15.73
C ARG A 275 -12.85 3.24 15.83
N GLN A 276 -12.76 4.56 16.07
CA GLN A 276 -13.91 5.44 16.22
C GLN A 276 -14.61 5.76 14.89
N LEU A 277 -13.90 5.62 13.77
CA LEU A 277 -14.42 5.93 12.44
C LEU A 277 -14.80 4.68 11.64
N LEU A 278 -14.44 3.48 12.11
CA LEU A 278 -14.73 2.24 11.37
C LEU A 278 -16.20 1.86 11.53
N ILE A 279 -16.92 1.74 10.42
CA ILE A 279 -18.25 1.14 10.36
C ILE A 279 -18.14 -0.39 10.19
N GLY A 280 -17.22 -0.84 9.34
CA GLY A 280 -16.96 -2.27 9.21
C GLY A 280 -15.93 -2.64 8.14
N PRO A 281 -15.55 -3.93 8.08
CA PRO A 281 -15.96 -4.99 9.02
C PRO A 281 -15.27 -4.88 10.39
N MET A 282 -16.03 -4.97 11.48
CA MET A 282 -15.50 -4.72 12.85
C MET A 282 -14.49 -5.75 13.35
N TRP A 283 -14.53 -6.98 12.82
CA TRP A 283 -13.56 -8.02 13.15
C TRP A 283 -12.13 -7.63 12.74
N SER A 284 -11.97 -6.73 11.76
CA SER A 284 -10.65 -6.32 11.26
C SER A 284 -9.83 -5.52 12.27
N LEU A 285 -10.48 -4.91 13.28
CA LEU A 285 -9.80 -4.21 14.38
C LEU A 285 -8.91 -5.15 15.20
N LYS A 286 -9.21 -6.45 15.19
CA LYS A 286 -8.45 -7.48 15.88
C LYS A 286 -7.31 -8.01 15.01
N LYS A 287 -6.45 -7.11 14.56
CA LYS A 287 -5.38 -7.37 13.59
C LYS A 287 -4.53 -8.62 13.88
N TRP A 288 -4.15 -8.83 15.14
CA TRP A 288 -3.35 -9.99 15.53
C TRP A 288 -4.12 -11.31 15.39
N GLU A 289 -5.41 -11.32 15.72
CA GLU A 289 -6.27 -12.50 15.53
C GLU A 289 -6.41 -12.83 14.04
N VAL A 290 -6.57 -11.82 13.18
CA VAL A 290 -6.65 -11.99 11.72
C VAL A 290 -5.33 -12.55 11.15
N LEU A 291 -4.19 -11.97 11.53
CA LEU A 291 -2.88 -12.44 11.05
C LEU A 291 -2.57 -13.86 11.53
N ASN A 292 -2.87 -14.18 12.79
CA ASN A 292 -2.69 -15.53 13.33
C ASN A 292 -3.61 -16.55 12.63
N ALA A 293 -4.84 -16.16 12.31
CA ALA A 293 -5.77 -17.02 11.55
C ALA A 293 -5.23 -17.30 10.13
N ILE A 294 -4.66 -16.30 9.46
CA ILE A 294 -3.99 -16.49 8.16
C ILE A 294 -2.78 -17.42 8.30
N ASP A 295 -1.88 -17.16 9.25
CA ASP A 295 -0.69 -17.99 9.46
C ASP A 295 -1.08 -19.46 9.73
N LYS A 296 -2.07 -19.68 10.60
CA LYS A 296 -2.61 -21.00 10.91
C LYS A 296 -3.22 -21.66 9.67
N ALA A 297 -4.04 -20.95 8.90
CA ALA A 297 -4.66 -21.50 7.70
C ALA A 297 -3.62 -21.86 6.63
N LEU A 298 -2.56 -21.05 6.47
CA LEU A 298 -1.43 -21.38 5.59
C LEU A 298 -0.71 -22.66 6.04
N GLU A 299 -0.51 -22.84 7.34
CA GLU A 299 0.12 -24.04 7.89
C GLU A 299 -0.75 -25.28 7.76
N ASP A 300 -2.00 -25.23 8.23
CA ASP A 300 -2.94 -26.35 8.26
C ASP A 300 -3.23 -26.89 6.84
N ASN A 301 -3.19 -26.03 5.81
CA ASN A 301 -3.47 -26.40 4.41
C ASN A 301 -2.20 -26.54 3.54
N ASP A 302 -1.01 -26.48 4.16
CA ASP A 302 0.29 -26.47 3.48
C ASP A 302 0.37 -25.46 2.32
N ILE A 303 -0.22 -24.27 2.51
CA ILE A 303 -0.19 -23.19 1.53
C ILE A 303 1.04 -22.32 1.81
N TYR A 304 1.76 -21.96 0.75
CA TYR A 304 2.90 -21.05 0.82
C TYR A 304 2.92 -20.16 -0.42
N GLN A 305 3.64 -19.05 -0.32
CA GLN A 305 3.76 -18.10 -1.42
C GLN A 305 4.35 -18.78 -2.66
N GLY A 306 3.68 -18.61 -3.80
CA GLY A 306 4.09 -19.18 -5.09
C GLY A 306 3.70 -20.64 -5.31
N LYS A 307 2.95 -21.28 -4.39
CA LYS A 307 2.51 -22.68 -4.55
C LYS A 307 1.68 -22.91 -5.82
N ASN A 308 0.85 -21.94 -6.20
CA ASN A 308 -0.05 -21.97 -7.36
C ASN A 308 0.29 -20.85 -8.36
N PHE A 309 1.52 -20.33 -8.33
CA PHE A 309 1.97 -19.34 -9.31
C PHE A 309 2.54 -20.08 -10.52
N GLU A 310 1.99 -19.78 -11.69
CA GLU A 310 2.48 -20.24 -12.99
C GLU A 310 3.04 -19.03 -13.74
N GLU A 311 4.31 -19.15 -14.18
CA GLU A 311 5.04 -18.15 -14.97
C GLU A 311 4.38 -17.86 -16.32
#